data_AF-A0A8T4D5D1-F1
#
_entry.id   AF-A0A8T4D5D1-F1
#
_cell.length_a   1.000
_cell.length_b   1.000
_cell.length_c   1.000
_cell.angle_alpha   90.00
_cell.angle_beta   90.00
_cell.angle_gamma   90.00
#
_symmetry.space_group_name_H-M   'P 1'
#
loop_
_entity.id
_entity.type
_entity.pdbx_description
1 polymer ?
#
loop_
_entity_poly.entity_id
_entity_poly.type
_entity_poly.pdbx_seq_one_letter_code
_entity_poly.pdbx_strand_id
1 'polypeptide(L)' 'MSEDNVLVSVTASREKGEIVYRVECSSDLSKEEFEYYLGEIIKGVCEWNKAVCKESMRSFKGKIKAKKK' A
#
# COMPACT_ATOMS: atom_id res chain seq x y z
N MET A 1 -14.81 -10.98 13.63
CA MET A 1 -13.87 -9.92 14.07
C MET A 1 -14.67 -8.64 14.06
N SER A 2 -14.84 -7.97 15.20
CA SER A 2 -15.56 -6.70 15.26
C SER A 2 -14.80 -5.67 14.42
N GLU A 3 -15.51 -4.89 13.59
CA GLU A 3 -14.94 -3.88 12.70
C GLU A 3 -14.11 -2.82 13.46
N ASP A 4 -14.37 -2.66 14.76
CA ASP A 4 -13.67 -1.75 15.68
C ASP A 4 -12.17 -2.06 15.92
N ASN A 5 -11.64 -3.17 15.38
CA ASN A 5 -10.23 -3.54 15.54
C ASN A 5 -9.40 -3.44 14.26
N VAL A 6 -9.97 -2.96 13.15
CA VAL A 6 -9.24 -2.85 11.88
C VAL A 6 -8.45 -1.55 11.83
N LEU A 7 -7.13 -1.65 11.97
CA LEU A 7 -6.24 -0.48 11.90
C LEU A 7 -5.98 -0.05 10.44
N VAL A 8 -5.63 -1.00 9.58
CA VAL A 8 -5.42 -0.77 8.14
C VAL A 8 -6.01 -1.93 7.34
N SER A 9 -6.73 -1.63 6.27
CA SER A 9 -7.26 -2.59 5.31
C SER A 9 -6.87 -2.16 3.89
N VAL A 10 -6.35 -3.11 3.10
CA VAL A 10 -6.04 -2.92 1.68
C VAL A 10 -6.91 -3.87 0.88
N THR A 11 -7.82 -3.31 0.09
CA THR A 11 -8.71 -4.07 -0.78
C THR A 11 -8.37 -3.80 -2.22
N ALA A 12 -8.10 -4.86 -2.98
CA ALA A 12 -7.99 -4.80 -4.44
C ALA A 12 -9.27 -5.39 -5.05
N SER A 13 -9.92 -4.63 -5.92
CA SER A 13 -11.12 -5.04 -6.66
C SER A 13 -10.89 -4.86 -8.16
N ARG A 14 -11.79 -5.44 -8.95
CA ARG A 14 -11.80 -5.29 -10.41
C ARG A 14 -13.01 -4.47 -10.82
N GLU A 15 -12.78 -3.37 -11.53
CA GLU A 15 -13.84 -2.52 -12.07
C GLU A 15 -13.57 -2.25 -13.56
N LYS A 16 -14.53 -2.57 -14.43
CA LYS A 16 -14.45 -2.36 -15.89
C LYS A 16 -13.15 -2.86 -16.56
N GLY A 17 -12.54 -3.91 -16.00
CA GLY A 17 -11.29 -4.48 -16.52
C GLY A 17 -10.02 -3.90 -15.91
N GLU A 18 -10.14 -2.87 -15.06
CA GLU A 18 -9.03 -2.26 -14.33
C GLU A 18 -8.97 -2.78 -12.89
N ILE A 19 -7.77 -2.73 -12.31
CA ILE A 19 -7.59 -3.01 -10.88
C ILE A 19 -7.76 -1.69 -10.14
N VAL A 20 -8.72 -1.65 -9.23
CA VAL A 20 -8.94 -0.54 -8.30
C VAL A 20 -8.49 -0.99 -6.93
N TYR A 21 -7.77 -0.13 -6.21
CA TYR A 21 -7.36 -0.40 -4.85
C TYR A 21 -7.93 0.66 -3.91
N ARG A 22 -8.39 0.20 -2.74
CA ARG A 22 -8.86 1.03 -1.64
C ARG A 22 -8.00 0.72 -0.42
N VAL A 23 -7.51 1.77 0.22
CA VAL A 23 -6.85 1.67 1.53
C VAL A 23 -7.73 2.38 2.53
N GLU A 24 -8.12 1.66 3.57
CA GLU A 24 -8.91 2.19 4.69
C GLU A 24 -8.05 2.12 5.95
N CYS A 25 -8.10 3.16 6.76
CA CYS A 25 -7.41 3.21 8.03
C CYS A 25 -8.33 3.77 9.12
N SER A 26 -8.07 3.36 10.36
CA SER A 26 -8.73 3.94 11.53
C SER A 26 -8.45 5.44 11.61
N SER A 27 -9.46 6.21 12.01
CA SER A 27 -9.44 7.69 11.99
C SER A 27 -8.43 8.31 12.96
N ASP A 28 -7.96 7.55 13.95
CA ASP A 28 -7.05 7.94 15.00
C ASP A 28 -5.58 7.56 14.71
N LEU A 29 -5.29 6.94 13.57
CA LEU A 29 -3.93 6.60 13.17
C LEU A 29 -3.12 7.84 12.81
N SER A 30 -1.95 7.97 13.44
CA SER A 30 -0.93 8.88 12.95
C SER A 30 -0.36 8.40 11.61
N LYS A 31 0.28 9.32 10.89
CA LYS A 31 0.99 8.99 9.66
C LYS A 31 2.06 7.91 9.88
N GLU A 32 2.81 8.01 10.97
CA GLU A 32 3.91 7.10 11.29
C GLU A 32 3.39 5.68 11.55
N GLU A 33 2.29 5.56 12.30
CA GLU A 33 1.65 4.27 12.54
C GLU A 33 1.05 3.68 11.27
N PHE A 34 0.41 4.51 10.43
CA PHE A 34 -0.10 4.06 9.14
C PHE A 34 1.01 3.50 8.25
N GLU A 35 2.14 4.20 8.14
CA GLU A 35 3.33 3.74 7.39
C GLU A 35 3.89 2.44 7.97
N TYR A 36 3.93 2.31 9.30
CA TYR A 36 4.36 1.10 9.99
C TYR A 36 3.47 -0.11 9.65
N TYR A 37 2.15 0.02 9.82
CA TYR A 37 1.22 -1.09 9.57
C TYR A 37 1.19 -1.50 8.10
N LEU A 38 1.24 -0.54 7.17
CA LEU A 38 1.34 -0.84 5.74
C LEU A 38 2.66 -1.57 5.40
N GLY A 39 3.76 -1.16 6.05
CA GLY A 39 5.06 -1.83 5.93
C GLY A 39 5.01 -3.29 6.38
N GLU A 40 4.40 -3.58 7.52
CA GLU A 40 4.24 -4.95 8.03
C GLU A 40 3.35 -5.81 7.11
N ILE A 41 2.28 -5.25 6.52
CA ILE A 41 1.47 -5.95 5.51
C ILE A 41 2.32 -6.33 4.30
N ILE A 42 3.09 -5.37 3.74
CA ILE A 42 3.96 -5.63 2.58
C ILE A 42 5.02 -6.68 2.93
N LYS A 43 5.62 -6.59 4.11
CA LYS A 43 6.61 -7.55 4.61
C LYS A 43 6.02 -8.96 4.69
N GLY A 44 4.83 -9.11 5.27
CA GLY A 44 4.12 -10.39 5.33
C GLY A 44 3.84 -10.97 3.94
N VAL A 45 3.43 -10.15 2.98
CA VAL A 45 3.25 -10.57 1.58
C VAL A 45 4.57 -11.03 0.95
N CYS A 46 5.67 -10.30 1.19
CA CYS A 46 6.99 -10.69 0.70
C CYS A 46 7.53 -11.98 1.33
N GLU A 47 7.26 -12.20 2.62
CA GLU A 47 7.62 -13.43 3.32
C GLU A 47 6.83 -14.62 2.79
N TRP A 48 5.52 -14.44 2.58
CA TRP A 48 4.64 -15.47 2.01
C TRP A 48 5.02 -15.82 0.57
N ASN A 49 5.26 -14.83 -0.28
CA ASN A 49 5.63 -15.05 -1.68
C ASN A 49 6.76 -14.12 -2.13
N LYS A 50 7.99 -14.63 -2.02
CA LYS A 50 9.21 -13.91 -2.41
C LYS A 50 9.25 -13.52 -3.90
N ALA A 51 8.51 -14.20 -4.78
CA ALA A 51 8.47 -13.85 -6.20
C ALA A 51 7.74 -12.52 -6.43
N VAL A 52 6.64 -12.28 -5.70
CA VAL A 52 5.86 -11.02 -5.77
C VAL A 52 6.74 -9.80 -5.51
N CYS A 53 7.67 -9.90 -4.55
CA CYS A 53 8.55 -8.78 -4.20
C CYS A 53 9.80 -8.66 -5.08
N LYS A 54 10.22 -9.73 -5.74
CA LYS A 54 11.27 -9.65 -6.77
C LYS A 54 10.77 -8.99 -8.05
N GLU A 55 9.51 -9.20 -8.43
CA GLU A 55 8.92 -8.60 -9.64
C GLU A 55 8.38 -7.18 -9.43
N SER A 56 8.03 -6.80 -8.19
CA SER A 56 7.47 -5.47 -7.87
C SER A 56 8.51 -4.38 -7.55
N MET A 57 9.82 -4.72 -7.48
CA MET A 57 10.92 -3.74 -7.49
C MET A 57 11.05 -3.06 -8.86
N ARG A 58 10.02 -2.31 -9.27
CA ARG A 58 10.10 -1.38 -10.39
C ARG A 58 10.71 -0.09 -9.87
N SER A 59 11.98 0.13 -10.18
CA SER A 59 12.67 1.40 -9.91
C SER A 59 12.03 2.52 -10.73
N PHE A 60 11.17 3.33 -10.13
CA PHE A 60 10.60 4.51 -10.77
C PHE A 60 11.59 5.68 -10.67
N LYS A 61 12.30 5.97 -11.76
CA LYS A 61 13.20 7.13 -11.87
C LYS A 61 12.43 8.32 -12.47
N GLY A 62 11.93 9.22 -11.62
CA GLY A 62 11.35 10.49 -12.06
C GLY A 62 12.43 11.50 -12.46
N LYS A 63 12.21 12.27 -13.52
CA LYS A 63 12.98 13.49 -13.78
C LYS A 63 12.35 14.64 -13.00
N ILE A 64 13.12 15.30 -12.13
CA ILE A 64 12.71 16.56 -11.51
C ILE A 64 12.51 17.56 -12.66
N LYS A 65 11.25 17.89 -12.97
CA LYS A 65 10.97 19.01 -13.88
C LYS A 65 11.27 20.28 -13.09
N ALA A 66 12.25 21.06 -13.55
CA ALA A 66 12.49 22.38 -13.00
C ALA A 66 11.19 23.19 -13.07
N LYS A 67 10.75 23.76 -11.94
CA LYS A 67 9.67 24.74 -11.92
C LYS A 67 10.01 25.82 -12.93
N LYS A 68 9.18 26.01 -13.97
CA LYS A 68 9.27 27.21 -14.81
C LYS A 68 8.95 28.41 -13.91
N LYS A 69 9.91 29.32 -13.80
CA LYS A 69 9.69 30.68 -13.27
C LYS A 69 8.87 31.47 -14.27
#